data_AF-A0A846WXX6-F1
#
_entry.id   AF-A0A846WXX6-F1
#
_cell.length_a   1.000
_cell.length_b   1.000
_cell.length_c   1.000
_cell.angle_alpha   90.00
_cell.angle_beta   90.00
_cell.angle_gamma   90.00
#
_symmetry.space_group_name_H-M   'P 1'
#
loop_
_entity.id
_entity.type
_entity.pdbx_description
1 polymer ?
#
loop_
_entity_poly.entity_id
_entity_poly.type
_entity_poly.pdbx_seq_one_letter_code
_entity_poly.pdbx_strand_id
1 'polypeptide(L)'
;MMYTEFGRRVRANASEGTDHGTAGPVFVLGESVRGGFHGDEPSLTDLDQGDLKYTGDFRDVYHELLSRGIGADPTTSVGAGRRDVGFLA
;
A
#
# COMPACT_ATOMS: atom_id res chain seq x y z
N MET A 1 11.13 4.06 0.98
CA MET A 1 9.78 3.48 1.18
C MET A 1 9.66 3.03 2.62
N MET A 2 8.50 3.26 3.24
CA MET A 2 8.14 2.75 4.55
C MET A 2 6.84 1.95 4.38
N TYR A 3 6.89 0.67 4.71
CA TYR A 3 5.81 -0.29 4.59
C TYR A 3 5.76 -1.16 5.85
N THR A 4 4.56 -1.57 6.23
CA THR A 4 4.31 -2.50 7.31
C THR A 4 3.10 -3.36 6.98
N GLU A 5 3.18 -4.65 7.32
CA GLU A 5 2.03 -5.56 7.27
C GLU A 5 1.11 -5.42 8.50
N PHE A 6 1.52 -4.59 9.47
CA PHE A 6 0.82 -4.36 10.73
C PHE A 6 -0.19 -3.20 10.63
N GLY A 7 -1.17 -3.36 9.74
CA GLY A 7 -2.34 -2.48 9.63
C GLY A 7 -3.23 -2.54 10.88
N ARG A 8 -4.30 -1.74 10.91
CA ARG A 8 -5.21 -1.63 12.07
C ARG A 8 -6.65 -1.90 11.66
N ARG A 9 -7.39 -2.62 12.50
CA ARG A 9 -8.85 -2.77 12.34
C ARG A 9 -9.59 -1.49 12.71
N VAL A 10 -10.73 -1.27 12.06
CA VAL A 10 -11.54 -0.05 12.24
C VAL A 10 -12.16 0.01 13.64
N ARG A 11 -12.66 -1.12 14.14
CA ARG A 11 -13.33 -1.17 15.45
C ARG A 11 -12.32 -1.20 16.59
N ALA A 12 -12.67 -0.49 17.67
CA ALA A 12 -11.93 -0.57 18.92
C ALA A 12 -12.01 -1.99 19.53
N ASN A 13 -10.93 -2.42 20.16
CA ASN A 13 -10.87 -3.68 20.89
C ASN A 13 -11.19 -3.47 22.38
N ALA A 14 -11.21 -4.56 23.16
CA ALA A 14 -11.57 -4.54 24.58
C ALA A 14 -10.60 -3.75 25.48
N SER A 15 -9.43 -3.36 24.95
CA SER A 15 -8.39 -2.60 25.65
C SER A 15 -8.35 -1.13 25.22
N GLU A 16 -9.43 -0.61 24.63
CA GLU A 16 -9.54 0.78 24.13
C GLU A 16 -8.53 1.12 23.01
N GLY A 17 -7.92 0.11 22.40
CA GLY A 17 -7.05 0.24 21.23
C GLY A 17 -7.73 -0.29 19.97
N THR A 18 -6.92 -0.68 18.99
CA THR A 18 -7.38 -1.43 17.80
C THR A 18 -6.67 -2.77 17.72
N ASP A 19 -7.18 -3.71 16.93
CA ASP A 19 -6.46 -4.95 16.66
C ASP A 19 -5.59 -4.81 15.41
N HIS A 20 -4.65 -5.75 15.23
CA HIS A 20 -3.91 -5.90 13.98
C HIS A 20 -4.90 -6.17 12.85
N GLY A 21 -4.80 -5.39 11.78
CA GLY A 21 -5.50 -5.61 10.53
C GLY A 21 -4.59 -5.63 9.31
N THR A 22 -5.17 -5.88 8.16
CA THR A 22 -4.42 -6.33 6.97
C THR A 22 -4.03 -5.22 5.99
N ALA A 23 -4.50 -3.99 6.20
CA ALA A 23 -4.21 -2.85 5.31
C ALA A 23 -3.77 -1.60 6.09
N GLY A 24 -2.93 -0.80 5.44
CA GLY A 24 -2.40 0.45 5.97
C GLY A 24 -1.73 1.28 4.87
N PRO A 25 -1.37 2.54 5.16
CA PRO A 25 -0.70 3.41 4.19
C PRO A 25 0.73 2.95 3.90
N VAL A 26 1.20 3.24 2.68
CA VAL A 26 2.60 3.10 2.28
C VAL A 26 3.17 4.49 2.05
N PHE A 27 4.31 4.80 2.65
CA PHE A 27 4.98 6.08 2.43
C PHE A 27 6.16 5.91 1.47
N VAL A 28 6.20 6.73 0.42
CA VAL A 28 7.34 6.85 -0.49
C VAL A 28 7.80 8.30 -0.44
N LEU A 29 9.10 8.50 -0.21
CA LEU A 29 9.72 9.81 -0.08
C LEU A 29 11.00 9.83 -0.92
N GLY A 30 11.26 10.95 -1.57
CA GLY A 30 12.43 11.17 -2.41
C GLY A 30 12.21 12.33 -3.38
N GLU A 31 13.29 12.82 -3.98
CA GLU A 31 13.26 13.96 -4.90
C GLU A 31 12.38 13.69 -6.14
N SER A 32 12.47 12.49 -6.70
CA SER A 32 11.69 12.08 -7.87
C SER A 32 10.24 11.65 -7.54
N VAL A 33 9.79 11.80 -6.29
CA VAL A 33 8.43 11.40 -5.90
C VAL A 33 7.45 12.52 -6.21
N ARG A 34 6.44 12.22 -7.03
CA ARG A 34 5.23 13.04 -7.17
C ARG A 34 4.39 12.92 -5.90
N GLY A 35 4.46 13.95 -5.05
CA GLY A 35 3.71 14.01 -3.80
C GLY A 35 2.19 13.97 -4.00
N GLY A 36 1.47 13.57 -2.94
CA GLY A 36 0.01 13.43 -2.94
C GLY A 36 -0.42 12.04 -2.50
N PHE A 37 -1.74 11.82 -2.50
CA PHE A 37 -2.33 10.50 -2.29
C PHE A 37 -2.42 9.76 -3.61
N HIS A 38 -1.99 8.49 -3.59
CA HIS A 38 -2.07 7.58 -4.73
C HIS A 38 -2.93 6.38 -4.33
N GLY A 39 -3.97 6.09 -5.10
CA GLY A 39 -4.99 5.09 -4.78
C GLY A 39 -6.22 5.70 -4.09
N ASP A 40 -7.20 4.84 -3.82
CA ASP A 40 -8.48 5.25 -3.23
C ASP A 40 -8.47 5.15 -1.70
N GLU A 41 -9.28 5.96 -1.04
CA GLU A 41 -9.51 5.84 0.41
C GLU A 41 -10.33 4.57 0.70
N PRO A 42 -9.90 3.69 1.63
CA PRO A 42 -10.64 2.48 1.94
C PRO A 42 -11.93 2.81 2.71
N SER A 43 -12.98 2.02 2.49
CA SER A 43 -14.22 2.16 3.24
C SER A 43 -14.03 1.77 4.71
N LEU A 44 -14.55 2.58 5.63
CA LEU A 44 -14.59 2.27 7.06
C LEU A 44 -15.79 1.42 7.47
N THR A 45 -16.70 1.11 6.54
CA THR A 45 -17.94 0.37 6.81
C THR A 45 -18.10 -0.88 5.94
N ASP A 46 -17.46 -0.93 4.77
CA ASP A 46 -17.38 -2.14 3.93
C ASP A 46 -16.06 -2.87 4.20
N LEU A 47 -16.11 -3.83 5.12
CA LEU A 47 -14.94 -4.50 5.70
C LEU A 47 -14.92 -5.98 5.35
N ASP A 48 -13.72 -6.56 5.30
CA ASP A 48 -13.53 -8.02 5.23
C ASP A 48 -13.27 -8.55 6.63
N GLN A 49 -14.29 -9.15 7.26
CA GLN A 49 -14.19 -9.67 8.64
C GLN A 49 -13.66 -8.67 9.68
N GLY A 50 -13.90 -7.36 9.46
CA GLY A 50 -13.44 -6.27 10.33
C GLY A 50 -12.13 -5.61 9.89
N ASP A 51 -11.45 -6.18 8.90
CA ASP A 51 -10.29 -5.59 8.25
C ASP A 51 -10.70 -4.63 7.12
N LEU A 52 -9.89 -3.59 6.92
CA LEU A 52 -10.02 -2.72 5.75
C LEU A 52 -9.75 -3.55 4.49
N LYS A 53 -10.63 -3.42 3.50
CA LYS A 53 -10.33 -3.90 2.15
C LYS A 53 -9.30 -2.97 1.53
N TYR A 54 -8.15 -3.51 1.13
CA TYR A 54 -7.12 -2.70 0.48
C TYR A 54 -7.63 -2.16 -0.86
N THR A 55 -7.25 -0.92 -1.18
CA THR A 55 -7.60 -0.26 -2.45
C THR A 55 -6.46 -0.27 -3.46
N GLY A 56 -5.25 -0.61 -3.00
CA GLY A 56 -4.06 -0.78 -3.83
C GLY A 56 -3.22 -1.95 -3.33
N ASP A 57 -2.61 -2.67 -4.26
CA ASP A 57 -1.70 -3.76 -3.97
C ASP A 57 -0.27 -3.20 -3.77
N PHE A 58 0.35 -3.47 -2.63
CA PHE A 58 1.72 -2.99 -2.34
C PHE A 58 2.74 -3.46 -3.38
N ARG A 59 2.46 -4.57 -4.08
CA ARG A 59 3.30 -5.08 -5.16
C ARG A 59 3.36 -4.15 -6.37
N ASP A 60 2.33 -3.34 -6.61
CA ASP A 60 2.35 -2.31 -7.65
C ASP A 60 3.29 -1.14 -7.25
N VAL A 61 3.43 -0.86 -5.94
CA VAL A 61 4.42 0.11 -5.44
C VAL A 61 5.84 -0.39 -5.68
N TYR A 62 6.11 -1.65 -5.34
CA TYR A 62 7.41 -2.26 -5.62
C TYR A 62 7.69 -2.38 -7.11
N HIS A 63 6.68 -2.69 -7.92
CA HIS A 63 6.80 -2.71 -9.38
C HIS A 63 7.37 -1.39 -9.89
N GLU A 64 6.76 -0.25 -9.53
CA GLU A 64 7.18 1.06 -10.02
C GLU A 64 8.57 1.47 -9.47
N LEU A 65 8.87 1.17 -8.20
CA LEU A 65 10.20 1.41 -7.64
C LEU A 65 11.29 0.63 -8.38
N LEU A 66 11.03 -0.64 -8.69
CA LEU A 66 11.97 -1.51 -9.38
C LEU A 66 12.15 -1.06 -10.85
N SER A 67 11.05 -0.89 -11.58
CA SER A 67 11.09 -0.59 -13.02
C SER A 67 11.56 0.82 -13.32
N ARG A 68 11.09 1.83 -12.57
CA ARG A 68 11.36 3.25 -12.86
C ARG A 68 12.40 3.87 -11.93
N GLY A 69 12.46 3.42 -10.69
CA GLY A 69 13.42 3.95 -9.71
C GLY A 69 14.84 3.44 -9.92
N ILE A 70 15.00 2.13 -10.15
CA ILE A 70 16.31 1.49 -10.31
C ILE A 70 16.55 0.88 -11.71
N GLY A 71 15.52 0.79 -12.56
CA GLY A 71 15.66 0.24 -13.91
C GLY A 71 15.82 -1.28 -13.97
N ALA A 72 15.30 -2.01 -12.98
CA ALA A 72 15.34 -3.47 -12.91
C ALA A 72 14.05 -4.10 -13.42
N ASP A 73 14.10 -5.35 -13.93
CA ASP A 73 12.90 -6.11 -14.26
C ASP A 73 12.12 -6.49 -12.97
N PRO A 74 10.91 -5.95 -12.76
CA PRO A 74 10.14 -6.23 -11.55
C PRO A 74 9.50 -7.62 -11.55
N THR A 75 9.34 -8.25 -12.72
CA THR A 75 8.49 -9.44 -12.91
C THR A 75 8.92 -10.61 -12.04
N THR A 76 10.22 -10.80 -11.87
CA THR A 76 10.80 -11.87 -11.05
C THR A 76 10.50 -11.72 -9.57
N SER A 77 10.26 -10.49 -9.09
CA SER A 77 10.06 -10.18 -7.66
C SER A 77 8.59 -10.03 -7.30
N VAL A 78 7.79 -9.37 -8.15
CA VAL A 78 6.38 -9.02 -7.84
C VAL A 78 5.36 -9.69 -8.77
N GLY A 79 5.81 -10.49 -9.71
CA GLY A 79 4.98 -11.18 -10.71
C GLY A 79 4.61 -10.29 -11.90
N ALA A 80 4.00 -10.92 -12.91
CA ALA A 80 3.51 -10.24 -14.10
C ALA A 80 2.16 -9.52 -13.86
N GLY A 81 1.78 -8.63 -14.78
CA GLY A 81 0.48 -7.94 -14.76
C GLY A 81 0.37 -6.80 -13.74
N ARG A 82 1.51 -6.37 -13.17
CA ARG A 82 1.59 -5.20 -12.31
C ARG A 82 1.49 -3.91 -13.10
N ARG A 83 1.10 -2.84 -12.42
CA ARG A 83 0.79 -1.54 -13.01
C ARG A 83 1.57 -0.44 -12.30
N ASP A 84 1.90 0.59 -13.06
CA ASP A 84 2.44 1.82 -12.48
C ASP A 84 1.36 2.50 -11.63
N VAL A 85 1.73 2.85 -10.41
CA VAL A 85 0.86 3.60 -9.49
C VAL A 85 0.88 5.08 -9.86
N GLY A 86 1.99 5.57 -10.40
CA GLY A 86 2.16 6.94 -10.87
C GLY A 86 2.77 7.88 -9.84
N PHE A 87 3.58 7.39 -8.89
CA PHE A 87 4.25 8.25 -7.92
C PHE A 87 5.69 8.62 -8.27
N LEU A 88 6.36 8.00 -9.24
CA LEU A 88 7.72 8.40 -9.67
C LEU A 88 7.71 9.26 -10.93
N ALA A 89 8.41 10.41 -10.88
CA ALA A 89 8.62 11.36 -11.98
C ALA A 89 8.96 10.65 -13.29
#